data_AF-A0A2N2CPE4-F1
#
_entry.id   AF-A0A2N2CPE4-F1
#
_cell.length_a   1.000
_cell.length_b   1.000
_cell.length_c   1.000
_cell.angle_alpha   90.00
_cell.angle_beta   90.00
_cell.angle_gamma   90.00
#
_symmetry.space_group_name_H-M   'P 1'
#
loop_
_entity.id
_entity.type
_entity.pdbx_description
1 polymer ?
#
loop_
_entity_poly.entity_id
_entity_poly.type
_entity_poly.pdbx_seq_one_letter_code
_entity_poly.pdbx_strand_id
1 'polypeptide(L)' 'MYLPEHYATTEEIRRDIFSYVELFYNWKRMHSFLGYVSSVSYRRKNQGGESA' A
#
# COMPACT_ATOMS: atom_id res chain seq x y z
N MET A 1 -4.13 -5.24 12.16
CA MET A 1 -4.06 -6.34 11.19
C MET A 1 -3.21 -7.40 11.85
N TYR A 2 -3.83 -8.45 12.38
CA TYR A 2 -3.11 -9.56 13.00
C TYR A 2 -2.64 -10.45 11.86
N LEU A 3 -1.32 -10.50 11.62
CA LEU A 3 -0.76 -11.54 10.78
C LEU A 3 -0.82 -12.84 11.58
N PRO A 4 -1.25 -13.96 10.98
CA PRO A 4 -1.24 -15.25 11.66
C PRO A 4 0.20 -15.62 12.06
N GLU A 5 0.36 -16.26 13.22
CA GLU A 5 1.68 -16.71 13.71
C GLU A 5 2.35 -17.67 12.72
N HIS A 6 1.57 -18.43 11.94
CA HIS A 6 2.04 -19.31 10.87
C HIS A 6 1.08 -19.33 9.67
N TYR A 7 1.66 -19.38 8.46
CA TYR A 7 0.92 -19.63 7.22
C TYR A 7 0.93 -21.12 6.91
N ALA A 8 -0.21 -21.68 6.52
CA ALA A 8 -0.31 -23.08 6.12
C ALA A 8 0.13 -23.27 4.67
N THR A 9 -0.07 -22.25 3.82
CA THR A 9 0.23 -22.34 2.37
C THR A 9 0.94 -21.10 1.84
N THR A 10 1.59 -21.23 0.68
CA THR A 10 2.22 -20.08 0.02
C THR A 10 1.16 -19.13 -0.57
N GLU A 11 -0.01 -19.66 -0.90
CA GLU A 11 -1.17 -18.92 -1.40
C GLU A 11 -1.69 -17.93 -0.36
N GLU A 12 -1.73 -18.33 0.91
CA GLU A 12 -2.09 -17.43 2.02
C GLU A 12 -1.07 -16.31 2.18
N ILE A 13 0.23 -16.62 2.14
CA ILE A 13 1.30 -15.61 2.19
C ILE A 13 1.13 -14.60 1.05
N ARG A 14 0.90 -15.08 -0.17
CA ARG A 14 0.71 -14.22 -1.35
C ARG A 14 -0.48 -13.29 -1.18
N ARG A 15 -1.62 -13.82 -0.69
CA ARG A 15 -2.84 -13.05 -0.44
C ARG A 15 -2.62 -11.96 0.61
N ASP A 16 -1.93 -12.28 1.69
CA ASP A 16 -1.71 -11.35 2.79
C ASP A 16 -0.70 -10.26 2.43
N ILE A 17 0.39 -10.62 1.73
CA ILE A 17 1.34 -9.64 1.18
C ILE A 17 0.63 -8.70 0.21
N PHE A 18 -0.17 -9.24 -0.71
CA PHE A 18 -0.93 -8.41 -1.64
C PHE A 18 -1.86 -7.46 -0.90
N SER A 19 -2.60 -7.96 0.09
CA SER A 19 -3.52 -7.15 0.90
C SER A 19 -2.77 -6.07 1.69
N TYR A 20 -1.61 -6.39 2.25
CA TYR A 20 -0.78 -5.43 2.96
C TYR A 20 -0.26 -4.34 2.03
N VAL A 21 0.27 -4.68 0.85
CA VAL A 21 0.82 -3.71 -0.10
C VAL A 21 -0.29 -2.83 -0.69
N GLU A 22 -1.35 -3.43 -1.23
CA GLU A 22 -2.37 -2.70 -1.97
C GLU A 22 -3.35 -1.96 -1.04
N LEU A 23 -3.93 -2.66 -0.07
CA LEU A 23 -5.03 -2.11 0.71
C LEU A 23 -4.56 -1.29 1.90
N PHE A 24 -3.43 -1.66 2.50
CA PHE A 24 -2.89 -0.96 3.67
C PHE A 24 -1.80 0.03 3.30
N TYR A 25 -0.69 -0.43 2.70
CA TYR A 25 0.47 0.41 2.44
C TYR A 25 0.17 1.50 1.41
N ASN A 26 -0.29 1.10 0.22
CA ASN A 26 -0.51 2.04 -0.88
C ASN A 26 -1.68 3.01 -0.57
N TRP A 27 -2.76 2.50 0.03
CA TRP A 27 -3.99 3.27 0.26
C TRP A 27 -4.05 4.01 1.61
N LYS A 28 -3.64 3.37 2.72
CA LYS A 28 -3.89 3.88 4.08
C LYS A 28 -2.66 4.43 4.78
N ARG A 29 -1.46 3.87 4.53
CA ARG A 29 -0.25 4.31 5.23
C ARG A 29 0.12 5.72 4.81
N MET A 30 0.16 6.62 5.79
CA MET A 30 0.62 7.99 5.61
C MET A 30 2.15 8.03 5.75
N HIS A 31 2.82 8.77 4.86
CA HIS A 31 4.27 8.88 4.87
C HIS A 31 4.70 10.32 5.15
N SER A 32 5.49 10.54 6.21
CA SER A 32 5.93 11.90 6.62
C SER A 32 6.71 12.59 5.50
N PHE A 33 7.60 11.87 4.81
CA PHE A 33 8.33 12.37 3.64
C PHE A 33 7.41 12.86 2.50
N LEU A 34 6.22 12.28 2.34
CA LEU A 34 5.26 12.68 1.30
C LEU A 34 4.32 13.81 1.77
N GLY A 35 4.56 14.39 2.95
CA GLY A 35 3.67 15.39 3.54
C GLY A 35 2.42 14.76 4.17
N TYR A 36 2.57 13.58 4.78
CA TYR A 36 1.48 12.88 5.47
C TYR A 36 0.29 12.54 4.56
N VAL A 37 0.58 12.12 3.32
CA VAL A 37 -0.43 11.53 2.43
C VAL A 37 -0.10 10.07 2.12
N SER A 38 -1.07 9.32 1.64
CA SER A 38 -0.85 7.95 1.16
C SER A 38 -0.17 7.93 -0.20
N SER A 39 0.55 6.84 -0.50
CA SER A 39 1.28 6.66 -1.76
C SER A 39 0.39 6.83 -2.99
N VAL A 40 -0.85 6.30 -2.95
CA VAL A 40 -1.82 6.48 -4.04
C VAL A 40 -2.23 7.94 -4.19
N SER A 41 -2.47 8.65 -3.08
CA SER A 41 -2.84 10.07 -3.10
C SER A 41 -1.71 10.93 -3.65
N TYR A 42 -0.47 10.64 -3.25
CA TYR A 42 0.73 11.30 -3.77
C TYR A 42 0.86 11.08 -5.28
N ARG A 43 0.76 9.82 -5.73
CA ARG A 43 0.83 9.49 -7.17
C ARG A 43 -0.25 10.20 -7.97
N ARG A 44 -1.51 10.22 -7.51
CA ARG A 44 -2.61 10.92 -8.19
C ARG A 44 -2.38 12.42 -8.34
N LYS A 45 -1.83 13.08 -7.30
CA LYS A 45 -1.48 14.50 -7.36
C LYS A 45 -0.40 14.78 -8.42
N ASN A 46 0.56 13.88 -8.58
CA ASN A 46 1.69 14.06 -9.49
C ASN A 46 1.44 13.55 -10.92
N GLN A 47 0.47 12.65 -11.12
CA GLN A 47 0.05 12.19 -12.45
C GLN A 47 -0.64 13.28 -13.29
N GLY A 48 -1.11 14.37 -12.68
CA GLY A 48 -1.58 15.56 -13.38
C GLY A 48 -0.47 16.43 -13.99
N GLY A 49 0.80 16.10 -13.78
CA GLY A 49 1.96 16.84 -14.28
C GLY A 49 2.60 16.28 -15.56
N GLU A 50 2.12 15.15 -16.09
CA GLU A 50 2.62 14.53 -17.34
C GLU A 50 1.76 14.92 -18.56
N SER A 51 1.08 16.07 -18.52
CA SER A 51 0.31 16.60 -19.66
C SER A 51 0.56 18.09 -19.90
N ALA A 52 1.80 18.55 -19.72
CA ALA A 52 2.29 19.84 -20.20
C ALA A 52 3.53 19.65 -21.06
#